data_AF-B3E721-F1
#
_entry.id   AF-B3E721-F1
#
_cell.length_a   1.000
_cell.length_b   1.000
_cell.length_c   1.000
_cell.angle_alpha   90.00
_cell.angle_beta   90.00
_cell.angle_gamma   90.00
#
_symmetry.space_group_name_H-M   'P 1'
#
loop_
_entity.id
_entity.type
_entity.pdbx_description
1 polymer ?
#
loop_
_entity_poly.entity_id
_entity_poly.type
_entity_poly.pdbx_seq_one_letter_code
_entity_poly.pdbx_strand_id
1 'polypeptide(L)'
;MKHPSVTPNILDAPDDEIICWCAKVSKGAVCDAIADGADTLDKLHEQLGILRGALCAEKSPRGRCCCQEVVALLTHSALCRARRRGALQAA
;
A
#
# COMPACT_ATOMS: atom_id res chain seq x y z
N MET A 1 -4.71 22.18 -3.18
CA MET A 1 -3.98 21.34 -4.16
C MET A 1 -4.89 20.17 -4.49
N LYS A 2 -5.26 19.98 -5.76
CA LYS A 2 -6.03 18.79 -6.18
C LYS A 2 -5.01 17.68 -6.39
N HIS A 3 -4.95 16.73 -5.46
CA HIS A 3 -4.08 15.57 -5.61
C HIS A 3 -4.54 14.69 -6.78
N PRO A 4 -3.66 13.85 -7.37
CA PRO A 4 -4.07 12.86 -8.35
C PRO A 4 -5.23 12.01 -7.83
N SER A 5 -6.14 11.65 -8.74
CA SER A 5 -7.23 10.72 -8.47
C SER A 5 -6.64 9.40 -7.98
N VAL A 6 -6.72 9.17 -6.67
CA VAL A 6 -6.36 7.90 -6.05
C VAL A 6 -7.39 6.85 -6.41
N THR A 7 -6.92 5.64 -6.71
CA THR A 7 -7.81 4.52 -6.99
C THR A 7 -8.67 4.23 -5.74
N PRO A 8 -10.01 4.16 -5.87
CA PRO A 8 -10.90 3.92 -4.73
C PRO A 8 -10.66 2.58 -4.04
N ASN A 9 -10.46 1.53 -4.83
CA ASN A 9 -10.12 0.19 -4.36
C ASN A 9 -8.64 -0.07 -4.56
N ILE A 10 -7.89 -0.31 -3.48
CA ILE A 10 -6.45 -0.50 -3.56
C ILE A 10 -6.05 -1.78 -4.30
N LEU A 11 -6.93 -2.78 -4.33
CA LEU A 11 -6.65 -4.03 -5.04
C LEU A 11 -6.52 -3.80 -6.55
N ASP A 12 -7.18 -2.75 -7.06
CA ASP A 12 -7.20 -2.39 -8.49
C ASP A 12 -6.16 -1.33 -8.86
N ALA A 13 -5.49 -0.70 -7.87
CA ALA A 13 -4.52 0.35 -8.12
C ALA A 13 -3.26 -0.17 -8.84
N PRO A 14 -2.55 0.65 -9.64
CA PRO A 14 -1.27 0.26 -10.21
C PRO A 14 -0.18 0.17 -9.12
N ASP A 15 0.90 -0.56 -9.41
CA ASP A 15 1.97 -0.84 -8.44
C ASP A 15 2.76 0.42 -8.03
N ASP A 16 2.81 1.43 -8.89
CA ASP A 16 3.46 2.71 -8.64
C ASP A 16 2.58 3.69 -7.83
N GLU A 17 1.30 3.38 -7.61
CA GLU A 17 0.41 4.26 -6.85
C GLU A 17 0.90 4.38 -5.40
N ILE A 18 1.14 5.62 -4.97
CA ILE A 18 1.53 5.93 -3.59
C ILE A 18 0.34 5.69 -2.66
N ILE A 19 0.51 4.76 -1.73
CA ILE A 19 -0.49 4.47 -0.69
C ILE A 19 -0.19 5.21 0.60
N CYS A 20 1.08 5.27 1.01
CA CYS A 20 1.51 6.01 2.19
C CYS A 20 2.19 7.31 1.77
N TRP A 21 1.45 8.41 1.79
CA TRP A 21 1.96 9.73 1.38
C TRP A 21 2.93 10.34 2.39
N CYS A 22 2.88 9.87 3.64
CA CYS A 22 3.81 10.27 4.69
C CYS A 22 5.22 9.71 4.45
N ALA A 23 5.32 8.43 4.12
CA ALA A 23 6.59 7.72 3.90
C ALA A 23 6.96 7.54 2.41
N LYS A 24 6.11 8.01 1.49
CA LYS A 24 6.27 7.85 0.03
C LYS A 24 6.41 6.39 -0.41
N VAL A 25 5.56 5.52 0.13
CA VAL A 25 5.54 4.08 -0.16
C VAL A 25 4.40 3.75 -1.13
N SER A 26 4.72 3.01 -2.19
CA SER A 26 3.77 2.57 -3.22
C SER A 26 3.05 1.26 -2.87
N LYS A 27 1.99 0.94 -3.61
CA LYS A 27 1.30 -0.36 -3.52
C LYS A 27 2.26 -1.51 -3.77
N GLY A 28 3.07 -1.40 -4.83
CA GLY A 28 4.04 -2.41 -5.23
C GLY A 28 5.01 -2.74 -4.10
N ALA A 29 5.57 -1.72 -3.45
CA ALA A 29 6.47 -1.90 -2.31
C ALA A 29 5.81 -2.64 -1.13
N VAL A 30 4.54 -2.36 -0.82
CA VAL A 30 3.80 -3.08 0.22
C VAL A 30 3.55 -4.52 -0.18
N CYS A 31 3.12 -4.76 -1.42
CA CYS A 31 2.92 -6.11 -1.90
C CYS A 31 4.23 -6.92 -2.00
N ASP A 32 5.37 -6.26 -2.26
CA ASP A 32 6.68 -6.91 -2.18
C ASP A 32 7.01 -7.34 -0.77
N ALA A 33 6.90 -6.44 0.22
CA ALA A 33 7.10 -6.79 1.62
C ALA A 33 6.20 -7.97 2.07
N ILE A 34 4.93 -7.98 1.67
CA ILE A 34 4.00 -9.10 1.95
C ILE A 34 4.48 -10.39 1.28
N ALA A 35 4.94 -10.32 0.02
CA ALA A 35 5.48 -11.48 -0.68
C ALA A 35 6.82 -11.97 -0.09
N ASP A 36 7.58 -11.09 0.55
CA ASP A 36 8.78 -11.40 1.35
C ASP A 36 8.48 -11.94 2.75
N GLY A 37 7.20 -12.02 3.15
CA GLY A 37 6.77 -12.62 4.41
C GLY A 37 6.39 -11.62 5.51
N ALA A 38 6.19 -10.34 5.18
CA ALA A 38 5.55 -9.39 6.08
C ALA A 38 4.04 -9.66 6.17
N ASP A 39 3.64 -10.47 7.15
CA ASP A 39 2.26 -10.93 7.39
C ASP A 39 1.54 -10.16 8.51
N THR A 40 2.20 -9.16 9.12
CA THR A 40 1.63 -8.30 10.16
C THR A 40 1.85 -6.82 9.86
N LEU A 41 1.02 -5.97 10.46
CA LEU A 41 1.20 -4.51 10.40
C LEU A 41 2.54 -4.08 10.99
N ASP A 42 3.00 -4.75 12.05
CA ASP A 42 4.29 -4.45 12.70
C ASP A 42 5.46 -4.76 11.77
N LYS A 43 5.46 -5.92 11.09
CA LYS A 43 6.51 -6.24 10.11
C LYS A 43 6.53 -5.25 8.95
N LEU A 44 5.36 -4.86 8.45
CA LEU A 44 5.28 -3.85 7.38
C LEU A 44 5.76 -2.47 7.85
N HIS A 45 5.48 -2.12 9.10
CA HIS A 45 6.01 -0.92 9.72
C HIS A 45 7.53 -0.95 9.86
N GLU A 46 8.09 -2.06 10.36
CA GLU A 46 9.53 -2.24 10.51
C GLU A 46 10.26 -2.16 9.17
N GLN A 47 9.71 -2.80 8.13
CA GLN A 47 10.34 -2.85 6.81
C GLN A 47 10.17 -1.56 6.00
N LEU A 48 8.98 -0.95 6.02
CA LEU A 48 8.62 0.14 5.09
C LEU A 48 8.46 1.50 5.78
N GLY A 49 8.50 1.53 7.11
CA GLY A 49 8.34 2.75 7.91
C GLY A 49 6.96 3.41 7.84
N ILE A 50 5.95 2.67 7.37
CA ILE A 50 4.57 3.12 7.23
C ILE A 50 3.81 3.07 8.58
N LEU A 51 2.53 3.47 8.57
CA LEU A 51 1.64 3.43 9.76
C LEU A 51 2.11 4.31 10.94
N ARG A 52 2.99 5.29 10.71
CA ARG A 52 3.48 6.27 11.71
C ARG A 52 2.91 7.69 11.59
N GLY A 53 2.19 7.98 10.52
CA GLY A 53 2.00 9.37 10.09
C GLY A 53 0.99 10.16 10.92
N ALA A 54 1.45 11.23 11.57
CA ALA A 54 0.56 12.26 12.15
C ALA A 54 -0.06 13.18 11.07
N LEU A 55 0.57 13.28 9.88
CA LEU A 55 0.20 14.20 8.81
C LEU A 55 -0.72 13.58 7.75
N CYS A 56 -1.38 12.45 8.05
CA CYS A 56 -2.20 11.75 7.06
C CYS A 56 -3.36 12.61 6.56
N ALA A 57 -3.97 13.44 7.42
CA ALA A 57 -5.05 14.33 7.04
C ALA A 57 -4.63 15.41 6.02
N GLU A 58 -3.36 15.82 6.05
CA GLU A 58 -2.83 16.88 5.19
C GLU A 58 -2.14 16.32 3.94
N LYS A 59 -1.29 15.30 4.11
CA LYS A 59 -0.45 14.74 3.03
C LYS A 59 -1.17 13.71 2.17
N SER A 60 -2.15 13.00 2.73
CA SER A 60 -2.86 11.96 2.00
C SER A 60 -3.95 12.59 1.15
N PRO A 61 -4.02 12.30 -0.15
CA PRO A 61 -5.15 12.69 -1.00
C PRO A 61 -6.47 12.08 -0.55
N ARG A 62 -6.39 10.98 0.22
CA ARG A 62 -7.53 10.30 0.84
C ARG A 62 -7.97 11.00 2.14
N GLY A 63 -7.22 11.98 2.64
CA GLY A 63 -7.47 12.66 3.91
C GLY A 63 -7.38 11.76 5.16
N ARG A 64 -6.87 10.54 5.02
CA ARG A 64 -6.77 9.53 6.10
C ARG A 64 -5.51 8.68 5.98
N CYS A 65 -5.21 7.95 7.05
CA CYS A 65 -4.09 7.02 7.11
C CYS A 65 -4.24 5.87 6.09
N CYS A 66 -3.11 5.36 5.60
CA CYS A 66 -3.01 4.23 4.67
C CYS A 66 -3.32 2.87 5.32
N CYS A 67 -3.73 2.83 6.59
CA CYS A 67 -3.99 1.58 7.31
C CYS A 67 -5.07 0.73 6.63
N GLN A 68 -6.10 1.33 6.04
CA GLN A 68 -7.14 0.60 5.33
C GLN A 68 -6.58 -0.10 4.08
N GLU A 69 -5.75 0.61 3.31
CA GLU A 69 -5.08 0.06 2.13
C GLU A 69 -4.16 -1.10 2.50
N VAL A 70 -3.35 -0.92 3.54
CA VAL A 70 -2.40 -1.93 4.02
C VAL A 70 -3.12 -3.18 4.53
N VAL A 71 -4.19 -3.01 5.31
CA VAL A 71 -5.01 -4.13 5.80
C VAL A 71 -5.63 -4.88 4.63
N ALA A 72 -6.19 -4.19 3.64
CA ALA A 72 -6.74 -4.84 2.46
C ALA A 72 -5.69 -5.67 1.72
N LEU A 73 -4.47 -5.13 1.51
CA LEU A 73 -3.38 -5.86 0.85
C LEU A 73 -2.92 -7.08 1.67
N LEU A 74 -2.87 -6.98 3.00
CA LEU A 74 -2.57 -8.11 3.89
C LEU A 74 -3.63 -9.20 3.82
N THR A 75 -4.91 -8.83 3.96
CA THR A 75 -6.04 -9.75 3.88
C THR A 75 -6.08 -10.46 2.53
N HIS A 76 -5.74 -9.75 1.44
CA HIS A 76 -5.67 -10.28 0.08
C HIS A 76 -4.23 -10.61 -0.35
N SER A 77 -3.37 -11.05 0.57
CA SER A 77 -1.95 -11.32 0.32
C SER A 77 -1.67 -12.33 -0.80
N ALA A 78 -2.64 -13.20 -1.14
CA ALA A 78 -2.56 -14.07 -2.30
C ALA A 78 -2.36 -13.29 -3.62
N LEU A 79 -3.00 -12.12 -3.76
CA LEU A 79 -2.85 -11.24 -4.93
C LEU A 79 -1.43 -10.68 -5.01
N CYS A 80 -0.88 -10.20 -3.89
CA CYS A 80 0.50 -9.70 -3.85
C CYS A 80 1.53 -10.79 -4.21
N ARG A 81 1.32 -12.03 -3.75
CA ARG A 81 2.16 -13.18 -4.12
C ARG A 81 2.01 -13.58 -5.60
N ALA A 82 0.79 -13.59 -6.12
CA ALA A 82 0.52 -13.92 -7.52
C ALA A 82 1.08 -12.85 -8.48
N ARG A 83 1.02 -11.57 -8.11
CA ARG A 83 1.68 -10.46 -8.79
C ARG A 83 3.18 -10.70 -8.96
N ARG A 84 3.91 -11.01 -7.88
CA ARG A 84 5.36 -11.27 -7.94
C ARG A 84 5.71 -12.49 -8.82
N ARG A 85 4.82 -13.48 -8.90
CA ARG A 85 4.98 -14.64 -9.79
C ARG A 85 4.67 -14.34 -11.27
N GLY A 86 4.29 -13.11 -11.61
CA GLY A 86 3.89 -12.72 -12.97
C GLY A 86 2.54 -13.29 -13.41
N ALA A 87 1.75 -13.87 -12.49
CA ALA A 87 0.45 -14.46 -12.77
C ALA A 87 -0.69 -13.43 -12.81
N LEU A 88 -0.43 -12.21 -12.33
CA LEU A 88 -1.32 -11.05 -12.42
C LEU A 88 -0.46 -9.88 -12.91
N GLN A 89 -0.84 -9.27 -14.03
CA GLN A 89 -0.28 -8.00 -14.47
C GLN A 89 -1.04 -6.86 -13.79
N ALA A 90 -0.32 -5.89 -13.24
CA ALA A 90 -0.90 -4.60 -12.89
C ALA A 90 -1.41 -3.96 -14.19
N ALA A 91 -2.69 -3.57 -14.20
CA ALA A 91 -3.29 -2.81 -15.31
C ALA A 91 -2.71 -1.39 -15.37
#